data_AF-A0A6I1N0X8-F1
#
_entry.id   AF-A0A6I1N0X8-F1
#
_cell.length_a   1.000
_cell.length_b   1.000
_cell.length_c   1.000
_cell.angle_alpha   90.00
_cell.angle_beta   90.00
_cell.angle_gamma   90.00
#
_symmetry.space_group_name_H-M   'P 1'
#
loop_
_entity.id
_entity.type
_entity.pdbx_description
1 polymer ?
#
loop_
_entity_poly.entity_id
_entity_poly.type
_entity_poly.pdbx_seq_one_letter_code
_entity_poly.pdbx_strand_id
1 'polypeptide(L)'
;MNNLQQNTYDLSTGRRAVQHNVLRNTYWLLALSMIPTVLGAALGMALHLPLGGGLMMIVFLAGAFGFIWAIEKNKNSGLGVALLLGFTFFMGIMLTPLLTRIMGFSNGGTLIMMAFGGTASVFAVLASIATVTKRDFSGMGTWLFAGVIVLILASLANIFFAIPALSIVISVVAIAIFSAYILYDVQQIVNGGETNYVSATLRLYLDVYNIFTSLLSLLGFAGGSRD
;
A
#
# COMPACT_ATOMS: atom_id res chain seq x y z
N MET A 1 19.07 -28.95 35.27
CA MET A 1 18.53 -27.58 35.11
C MET A 1 19.12 -26.82 33.90
N ASN A 2 20.35 -27.12 33.45
CA ASN A 2 20.98 -26.42 32.31
C ASN A 2 20.34 -26.70 30.92
N ASN A 3 19.82 -27.92 30.68
CA ASN A 3 19.24 -28.29 29.37
C ASN A 3 17.91 -27.58 29.04
N LEU A 4 17.10 -27.23 30.06
CA LEU A 4 15.82 -26.53 29.85
C LEU A 4 16.05 -25.04 29.53
N GLN A 5 17.07 -24.43 30.13
CA GLN A 5 17.47 -23.07 29.81
C GLN A 5 18.06 -22.99 28.40
N GLN A 6 18.98 -23.90 28.00
CA GLN A 6 19.52 -23.96 26.64
C GLN A 6 18.42 -24.08 25.56
N ASN A 7 17.46 -24.99 25.74
CA ASN A 7 16.35 -25.13 24.79
C ASN A 7 15.49 -23.86 24.68
N THR A 8 15.27 -23.15 25.79
CA THR A 8 14.50 -21.91 25.79
C THR A 8 15.24 -20.78 25.06
N TYR A 9 16.56 -20.69 25.22
CA TYR A 9 17.39 -19.72 24.52
C TYR A 9 17.44 -19.99 23.01
N ASP A 10 17.60 -21.25 22.58
CA ASP A 10 17.61 -21.61 21.15
C ASP A 10 16.26 -21.34 20.46
N LEU A 11 15.13 -21.63 21.13
CA LEU A 11 13.78 -21.35 20.62
C LEU A 11 13.49 -19.84 20.50
N SER A 12 14.03 -19.03 21.40
CA SER A 12 13.87 -17.57 21.36
C SER A 12 14.73 -16.93 20.27
N THR A 13 15.95 -17.46 20.06
CA THR A 13 16.89 -16.99 19.04
C THR A 13 16.41 -17.37 17.64
N GLY A 14 15.90 -18.60 17.47
CA GLY A 14 15.30 -19.04 16.21
C GLY A 14 14.08 -18.23 15.78
N ARG A 15 13.18 -17.88 16.72
CA ARG A 15 12.01 -17.03 16.41
C ARG A 15 12.40 -15.62 15.96
N ARG A 16 13.37 -14.99 16.62
CA ARG A 16 13.87 -13.66 16.23
C ARG A 16 14.53 -13.69 14.85
N ALA A 17 15.27 -14.75 14.53
CA ALA A 17 15.88 -14.93 13.21
C ALA A 17 14.82 -15.04 12.10
N VAL A 18 13.74 -15.78 12.34
CA VAL A 18 12.60 -15.89 11.41
C VAL A 18 11.94 -14.53 11.19
N GLN A 19 11.59 -13.81 12.27
CA GLN A 19 10.98 -12.48 12.18
C GLN A 19 11.85 -11.49 11.40
N HIS A 20 13.16 -11.47 11.67
CA HIS A 20 14.10 -10.62 10.95
C HIS A 20 14.16 -10.95 9.45
N ASN A 21 14.15 -12.23 9.08
CA ASN A 21 14.13 -12.65 7.68
C ASN A 21 12.84 -12.23 6.98
N VAL A 22 11.68 -12.37 7.63
CA VAL A 22 10.39 -11.92 7.08
C VAL A 22 10.42 -10.41 6.85
N LEU A 23 10.86 -9.63 7.83
CA LEU A 23 10.95 -8.17 7.71
C LEU A 23 11.85 -7.75 6.53
N ARG A 24 13.07 -8.29 6.46
CA ARG A 24 14.03 -7.97 5.40
C ARG A 24 13.50 -8.35 4.02
N ASN A 25 12.93 -9.55 3.89
CA ASN A 25 12.38 -10.02 2.61
C ASN A 25 11.16 -9.20 2.20
N THR A 26 10.35 -8.77 3.16
CA THR A 26 9.20 -7.90 2.92
C THR A 26 9.66 -6.55 2.37
N TYR A 27 10.66 -5.91 2.97
CA TYR A 27 11.16 -4.62 2.49
C TYR A 27 11.82 -4.72 1.10
N TRP A 28 12.58 -5.78 0.85
CA TRP A 28 13.14 -6.02 -0.48
C TRP A 28 12.07 -6.25 -1.53
N LEU A 29 11.06 -7.08 -1.23
CA LEU A 29 9.99 -7.36 -2.17
C LEU A 29 9.08 -6.15 -2.39
N LEU A 30 8.85 -5.34 -1.35
CA LEU A 30 8.14 -4.07 -1.43
C LEU A 30 8.87 -3.12 -2.37
N ALA A 31 10.18 -2.92 -2.19
CA ALA A 31 10.98 -2.09 -3.08
C ALA A 31 10.99 -2.62 -4.52
N LEU A 32 11.13 -3.94 -4.69
CA LEU A 32 11.06 -4.59 -6.00
C LEU A 32 9.70 -4.35 -6.68
N SER A 33 8.60 -4.38 -5.93
CA SER A 33 7.24 -4.17 -6.43
C SER A 33 6.93 -2.74 -6.91
N MET A 34 7.76 -1.76 -6.51
CA MET A 34 7.64 -0.39 -7.04
C MET A 34 8.02 -0.33 -8.52
N ILE A 35 8.98 -1.15 -8.98
CA ILE A 35 9.43 -1.19 -10.38
C ILE A 35 8.27 -1.52 -11.35
N PRO A 36 7.56 -2.66 -11.22
CA PRO A 36 6.43 -2.97 -12.06
C PRO A 36 5.29 -1.95 -11.91
N THR A 37 5.09 -1.35 -10.73
CA THR A 37 4.09 -0.28 -10.55
C THR A 37 4.41 0.92 -11.44
N VAL A 38 5.66 1.39 -11.43
CA VAL A 38 6.11 2.51 -12.27
C VAL A 38 6.04 2.14 -13.75
N LEU A 39 6.44 0.93 -14.14
CA LEU A 39 6.34 0.45 -15.52
C LEU A 39 4.89 0.37 -16.00
N GLY A 40 3.98 -0.14 -15.17
CA GLY A 40 2.55 -0.22 -15.48
C GLY A 40 1.93 1.17 -15.64
N ALA A 41 2.29 2.11 -14.76
CA ALA A 41 1.85 3.50 -14.88
C ALA A 41 2.38 4.18 -16.15
N ALA A 42 3.67 4.01 -16.46
CA ALA A 42 4.28 4.56 -17.66
C ALA A 42 3.65 3.97 -18.94
N LEU A 43 3.44 2.65 -18.97
CA LEU A 43 2.79 1.98 -20.10
C LEU A 43 1.34 2.43 -20.27
N GLY A 44 0.58 2.51 -19.17
CA GLY A 44 -0.82 2.93 -19.20
C GLY A 44 -0.99 4.35 -19.74
N MET A 45 -0.09 5.28 -19.35
CA MET A 45 -0.05 6.62 -19.90
C MET A 45 0.38 6.64 -21.38
N ALA A 46 1.44 5.92 -21.74
CA ALA A 46 1.97 5.90 -23.11
C ALA A 46 0.94 5.37 -24.12
N LEU A 47 0.17 4.34 -23.73
CA LEU A 47 -0.88 3.75 -24.55
C LEU A 47 -2.19 4.54 -24.55
N HIS A 48 -2.28 5.64 -23.78
CA HIS A 48 -3.49 6.45 -23.63
C HIS A 48 -4.73 5.59 -23.37
N LEU A 49 -4.58 4.57 -22.51
CA LEU A 49 -5.65 3.60 -22.29
C LEU A 49 -6.89 4.34 -21.78
N PRO A 50 -8.07 4.14 -22.39
CA PRO A 50 -9.30 4.81 -21.99
C PRO A 50 -9.83 4.15 -20.70
N LEU A 51 -9.11 4.34 -19.60
CA LEU A 51 -9.35 3.71 -18.29
C LEU A 51 -10.42 4.47 -17.49
N GLY A 52 -11.46 4.96 -18.17
CA GLY A 52 -12.57 5.71 -17.60
C GLY A 52 -13.89 4.91 -17.62
N GLY A 53 -14.79 5.27 -16.71
CA GLY A 53 -16.17 4.76 -16.68
C GLY A 53 -16.40 3.51 -15.83
N GLY A 54 -17.67 3.11 -15.72
CA GLY A 54 -18.11 2.04 -14.82
C GLY A 54 -17.54 0.65 -15.16
N LEU A 55 -17.26 0.36 -16.44
CA LEU A 55 -16.63 -0.89 -16.85
C LEU A 55 -15.22 -1.02 -16.24
N MET A 56 -14.46 0.08 -16.23
CA MET A 56 -13.11 0.06 -15.67
C MET A 56 -13.11 -0.14 -14.16
N MET A 57 -14.12 0.38 -13.46
CA MET A 57 -14.32 0.12 -12.03
C MET A 57 -14.59 -1.37 -11.77
N ILE A 58 -15.37 -2.05 -12.62
CA ILE A 58 -15.62 -3.48 -12.49
C ILE A 58 -14.33 -4.28 -12.76
N VAL A 59 -13.58 -3.93 -13.80
CA VAL A 59 -12.28 -4.55 -14.11
C VAL A 59 -11.29 -4.33 -12.96
N PHE A 60 -11.25 -3.13 -12.39
CA PHE A 60 -10.44 -2.81 -11.23
C PHE A 60 -10.79 -3.70 -10.03
N LEU A 61 -12.07 -3.78 -9.65
CA LEU A 61 -12.52 -4.57 -8.51
C LEU A 61 -12.27 -6.07 -8.74
N ALA A 62 -12.67 -6.60 -9.89
CA ALA A 62 -12.47 -8.00 -10.22
C ALA A 62 -10.97 -8.38 -10.26
N GLY A 63 -10.15 -7.51 -10.86
CA GLY A 63 -8.70 -7.67 -10.89
C GLY A 63 -8.10 -7.61 -9.50
N ALA A 64 -8.40 -6.58 -8.70
CA ALA A 64 -7.86 -6.40 -7.36
C ALA A 64 -8.21 -7.58 -6.44
N PHE A 65 -9.48 -7.96 -6.35
CA PHE A 65 -9.89 -9.10 -5.52
C PHE A 65 -9.33 -10.43 -6.05
N GLY A 66 -9.32 -10.62 -7.37
CA GLY A 66 -8.78 -11.83 -8.00
C GLY A 66 -7.28 -12.01 -7.74
N PHE A 67 -6.50 -10.93 -7.88
CA PHE A 67 -5.07 -10.94 -7.58
C PHE A 67 -4.81 -11.14 -6.09
N ILE A 68 -5.48 -10.40 -5.20
CA ILE A 68 -5.30 -10.56 -3.74
C ILE A 68 -5.57 -12.01 -3.33
N TRP A 69 -6.67 -12.60 -3.80
CA TRP A 69 -6.98 -14.00 -3.54
C TRP A 69 -5.90 -14.95 -4.09
N ALA A 70 -5.46 -14.74 -5.33
CA ALA A 70 -4.47 -15.60 -5.97
C ALA A 70 -3.09 -15.52 -5.27
N ILE A 71 -2.66 -14.32 -4.86
CA ILE A 71 -1.43 -14.08 -4.11
C ILE A 71 -1.50 -14.80 -2.77
N GLU A 72 -2.58 -14.59 -2.02
CA GLU A 72 -2.74 -15.16 -0.68
C GLU A 72 -2.84 -16.69 -0.73
N LYS A 73 -3.46 -17.23 -1.79
CA LYS A 73 -3.49 -18.67 -2.03
C LYS A 73 -2.11 -19.27 -2.33
N ASN A 74 -1.23 -18.51 -3.00
CA ASN A 74 0.09 -18.97 -3.46
C ASN A 74 1.26 -18.37 -2.67
N LYS A 75 1.00 -17.77 -1.49
CA LYS A 75 2.00 -17.05 -0.68
C LYS A 75 3.20 -17.89 -0.24
N ASN A 76 3.06 -19.22 -0.21
CA ASN A 76 4.12 -20.14 0.21
C ASN A 76 4.99 -20.65 -0.97
N SER A 77 4.79 -20.12 -2.18
CA SER A 77 5.50 -20.52 -3.40
C SER A 77 6.09 -19.30 -4.10
N GLY A 78 7.12 -19.51 -4.94
CA GLY A 78 7.66 -18.46 -5.82
C GLY A 78 6.62 -17.88 -6.78
N LEU A 79 5.54 -18.63 -7.06
CA LEU A 79 4.39 -18.14 -7.82
C LEU A 79 3.69 -16.96 -7.11
N GLY A 80 3.61 -16.96 -5.78
CA GLY A 80 3.04 -15.86 -5.01
C GLY A 80 3.80 -14.54 -5.22
N VAL A 81 5.12 -14.61 -5.33
CA VAL A 81 5.98 -13.46 -5.66
C VAL A 81 5.68 -12.96 -7.08
N ALA A 82 5.61 -13.85 -8.06
CA ALA A 82 5.29 -13.48 -9.44
C ALA A 82 3.89 -12.83 -9.56
N LEU A 83 2.88 -13.39 -8.87
CA LEU A 83 1.54 -12.82 -8.81
C LEU A 83 1.52 -11.45 -8.14
N LEU A 84 2.30 -11.25 -7.08
CA LEU A 84 2.43 -9.95 -6.42
C LEU A 84 3.02 -8.91 -7.39
N LEU A 85 4.09 -9.25 -8.11
CA LEU A 85 4.67 -8.34 -9.10
C LEU A 85 3.69 -8.03 -10.24
N GLY A 86 2.96 -9.05 -10.72
CA GLY A 86 1.88 -8.85 -11.70
C GLY A 86 0.74 -7.97 -11.19
N PHE A 87 0.35 -8.13 -9.91
CA PHE A 87 -0.63 -7.29 -9.26
C PHE A 87 -0.18 -5.84 -9.16
N THR A 88 1.07 -5.61 -8.74
CA THR A 88 1.62 -4.25 -8.64
C THR A 88 1.76 -3.58 -10.00
N PHE A 89 2.08 -4.34 -11.06
CA PHE A 89 2.01 -3.85 -12.44
C PHE A 89 0.59 -3.45 -12.85
N PHE A 90 -0.39 -4.32 -12.58
CA PHE A 90 -1.80 -4.03 -12.83
C PHE A 90 -2.24 -2.74 -12.11
N MET A 91 -1.92 -2.61 -10.83
CA MET A 91 -2.21 -1.42 -10.03
C MET A 91 -1.53 -0.16 -10.60
N GLY A 92 -0.31 -0.28 -11.13
CA GLY A 92 0.36 0.77 -11.89
C GLY A 92 -0.47 1.26 -13.09
N ILE A 93 -0.98 0.34 -13.90
CA ILE A 93 -1.87 0.68 -15.03
C ILE A 93 -3.14 1.38 -14.52
N MET A 94 -3.74 0.91 -13.42
CA MET A 94 -4.95 1.49 -12.83
C MET A 94 -4.74 2.92 -12.30
N LEU A 95 -3.48 3.34 -12.10
CA LEU A 95 -3.12 4.69 -11.67
C LEU A 95 -3.22 5.72 -12.82
N THR A 96 -3.23 5.25 -14.08
CA THR A 96 -3.22 6.10 -15.28
C THR A 96 -4.25 7.24 -15.26
N PRO A 97 -5.54 7.05 -14.93
CA PRO A 97 -6.50 8.16 -14.95
C PRO A 97 -6.12 9.30 -14.00
N LEU A 98 -5.57 8.96 -12.83
CA LEU A 98 -5.10 9.94 -11.86
C LEU A 98 -3.85 10.64 -12.39
N LEU A 99 -2.87 9.90 -12.92
CA LEU A 99 -1.65 10.50 -13.48
C LEU A 99 -1.95 11.41 -14.67
N THR A 100 -2.78 10.97 -15.61
CA THR A 100 -3.16 11.78 -16.78
C THR A 100 -3.85 13.07 -16.36
N ARG A 101 -4.71 13.04 -15.32
CA ARG A 101 -5.30 14.26 -14.76
C ARG A 101 -4.23 15.21 -14.21
N ILE A 102 -3.28 14.68 -13.44
CA ILE A 102 -2.22 15.49 -12.82
C ILE A 102 -1.22 16.03 -13.86
N MET A 103 -0.88 15.23 -14.86
CA MET A 103 -0.03 15.61 -15.98
C MET A 103 -0.65 16.69 -16.88
N GLY A 104 -1.95 16.96 -16.74
CA GLY A 104 -2.61 18.11 -17.34
C GLY A 104 -2.27 19.45 -16.67
N PHE A 105 -1.61 19.46 -15.50
CA PHE A 105 -1.07 20.66 -14.88
C PHE A 105 0.34 20.95 -15.38
N SER A 106 0.71 22.23 -15.48
CA SER A 106 2.05 22.65 -15.92
C SER A 106 3.16 22.12 -15.01
N ASN A 107 2.86 21.91 -13.72
CA ASN A 107 3.75 21.36 -12.71
C ASN A 107 3.45 19.88 -12.35
N GLY A 108 2.72 19.14 -13.20
CA GLY A 108 2.26 17.77 -12.91
C GLY A 108 3.38 16.79 -12.51
N GLY A 109 4.51 16.82 -13.22
CA GLY A 109 5.67 15.98 -12.89
C GLY A 109 6.24 16.26 -11.50
N THR A 110 6.29 17.54 -11.10
CA THR A 110 6.72 17.95 -9.75
C THR A 110 5.76 17.44 -8.69
N LEU A 111 4.45 17.50 -8.92
CA LEU A 111 3.43 16.99 -7.99
C LEU A 111 3.56 15.48 -7.78
N ILE A 112 3.81 14.71 -8.85
CA ILE A 112 4.05 13.26 -8.76
C ILE A 112 5.31 12.97 -7.94
N MET A 113 6.41 13.69 -8.18
CA MET A 113 7.65 13.53 -7.42
C MET A 113 7.49 13.89 -5.95
N MET A 114 6.77 14.98 -5.64
CA MET A 114 6.43 15.34 -4.27
C MET A 114 5.56 14.27 -3.61
N ALA A 115 4.60 13.70 -4.33
CA ALA A 115 3.76 12.65 -3.79
C ALA A 115 4.54 11.38 -3.47
N PHE A 116 5.44 10.99 -4.37
CA PHE A 116 6.33 9.85 -4.17
C PHE A 116 7.26 10.08 -2.97
N GLY A 117 7.93 11.23 -2.90
CA GLY A 117 8.84 11.58 -1.80
C GLY A 117 8.11 11.69 -0.46
N GLY A 118 6.92 12.27 -0.43
CA GLY A 118 6.07 12.37 0.75
C GLY A 118 5.64 10.99 1.26
N THR A 119 5.20 10.11 0.37
CA THR A 119 4.82 8.74 0.72
C THR A 119 6.02 7.93 1.24
N ALA A 120 7.17 8.02 0.56
CA ALA A 120 8.39 7.38 1.00
C ALA A 120 8.82 7.87 2.40
N SER A 121 8.68 9.16 2.67
CA SER A 121 9.00 9.76 3.98
C SER A 121 8.05 9.25 5.07
N VAL A 122 6.74 9.23 4.80
CA VAL A 122 5.73 8.69 5.73
C VAL A 122 6.01 7.22 6.04
N PHE A 123 6.23 6.41 5.00
CA PHE A 123 6.57 5.00 5.17
C PHE A 123 7.85 4.82 5.99
N ALA A 124 8.94 5.51 5.63
CA ALA A 124 10.22 5.37 6.31
C ALA A 124 10.14 5.74 7.80
N VAL A 125 9.46 6.84 8.14
CA VAL A 125 9.27 7.28 9.52
C VAL A 125 8.42 6.27 10.30
N LEU A 126 7.26 5.90 9.78
CA LEU A 126 6.31 5.03 10.50
C LEU A 126 6.81 3.60 10.62
N ALA A 127 7.41 3.05 9.56
CA ALA A 127 8.05 1.74 9.61
C ALA A 127 9.20 1.72 10.63
N SER A 128 10.02 2.78 10.69
CA SER A 128 11.07 2.90 11.71
C SER A 128 10.47 2.92 13.12
N ILE A 129 9.45 3.74 13.36
CA ILE A 129 8.75 3.81 14.65
C ILE A 129 8.17 2.44 15.04
N ALA A 130 7.55 1.72 14.10
CA ALA A 130 6.96 0.41 14.35
C ALA A 130 8.00 -0.64 14.76
N THR A 131 9.21 -0.60 14.18
CA THR A 131 10.28 -1.55 14.51
C THR A 131 10.92 -1.35 15.88
N VAL A 132 10.89 -0.13 16.42
CA VAL A 132 11.52 0.20 17.71
C VAL A 132 10.50 0.31 18.86
N THR A 133 9.22 0.45 18.54
CA THR A 133 8.15 0.65 19.51
C THR A 133 7.81 -0.62 20.28
N LYS A 134 7.69 -0.49 21.61
CA LYS A 134 7.24 -1.56 22.51
C LYS A 134 5.74 -1.55 22.80
N ARG A 135 5.01 -0.51 22.39
CA ARG A 135 3.54 -0.46 22.52
C ARG A 135 2.93 -1.49 21.59
N ASP A 136 1.94 -2.22 22.06
CA ASP A 136 1.18 -3.14 21.23
C ASP A 136 0.05 -2.42 20.48
N PHE A 137 0.06 -2.50 19.17
CA PHE A 137 -0.97 -1.98 18.25
C PHE A 137 -1.86 -3.10 17.71
N SER A 138 -1.72 -4.35 18.16
CA SER A 138 -2.54 -5.49 17.72
C SER A 138 -4.05 -5.22 17.82
N GLY A 139 -4.49 -4.46 18.84
CA GLY A 139 -5.89 -4.07 19.04
C GLY A 139 -6.44 -3.03 18.07
N MET A 140 -5.59 -2.40 17.23
CA MET A 140 -6.04 -1.38 16.27
C MET A 140 -6.67 -1.98 15.01
N GLY A 141 -6.42 -3.26 14.69
CA GLY A 141 -6.84 -3.88 13.44
C GLY A 141 -8.34 -3.76 13.14
N THR A 142 -9.20 -3.95 14.15
CA THR A 142 -10.66 -3.83 13.99
C THR A 142 -11.10 -2.40 13.68
N TRP A 143 -10.49 -1.41 14.34
CA TRP A 143 -10.78 0.00 14.10
C TRP A 143 -10.30 0.48 12.74
N LEU A 144 -9.10 0.04 12.34
CA LEU A 144 -8.55 0.33 11.03
C LEU A 144 -9.41 -0.27 9.91
N PHE A 145 -9.88 -1.51 10.09
CA PHE A 145 -10.77 -2.16 9.15
C PHE A 145 -12.11 -1.42 9.02
N ALA A 146 -12.73 -1.05 10.14
CA ALA A 146 -13.94 -0.23 10.13
C ALA A 146 -13.71 1.11 9.41
N GLY A 147 -12.57 1.75 9.64
CA GLY A 147 -12.16 2.98 8.94
C GLY A 147 -12.08 2.81 7.43
N VAL A 148 -11.51 1.71 6.94
CA VAL A 148 -11.45 1.40 5.50
C VAL A 148 -12.84 1.18 4.92
N ILE A 149 -13.75 0.51 5.64
CA ILE A 149 -15.14 0.37 5.19
C ILE A 149 -15.80 1.74 5.03
N VAL A 150 -15.63 2.63 6.00
CA VAL A 150 -16.14 4.01 5.93
C VAL A 150 -15.53 4.77 4.74
N LEU A 151 -14.21 4.63 4.52
CA LEU A 151 -13.54 5.23 3.35
C LEU A 151 -14.09 4.73 2.03
N ILE A 152 -14.34 3.43 1.90
CA ILE A 152 -14.92 2.83 0.69
C ILE A 152 -16.33 3.38 0.46
N LEU A 153 -17.18 3.41 1.50
CA LEU A 153 -18.53 3.96 1.40
C LEU A 153 -18.52 5.45 1.04
N ALA A 154 -17.64 6.24 1.66
CA ALA A 154 -17.47 7.66 1.33
C ALA A 154 -16.99 7.85 -0.11
N SER A 155 -16.04 7.02 -0.58
CA SER A 155 -15.55 7.06 -1.96
C SER A 155 -16.64 6.71 -2.97
N LEU A 156 -17.46 5.69 -2.68
CA LEU A 156 -18.61 5.34 -3.51
C LEU A 156 -19.66 6.46 -3.54
N ALA A 157 -19.99 7.05 -2.39
CA ALA A 157 -20.90 8.19 -2.33
C ALA A 157 -20.38 9.38 -3.16
N ASN A 158 -19.07 9.65 -3.09
CA ASN A 158 -18.45 10.74 -3.83
C ASN A 158 -18.52 10.55 -5.36
N ILE A 159 -18.64 9.32 -5.87
CA ILE A 159 -18.86 9.07 -7.31
C ILE A 159 -20.21 9.64 -7.76
N PHE A 160 -21.25 9.54 -6.93
CA PHE A 160 -22.60 10.02 -7.26
C PHE A 160 -22.78 11.51 -6.98
N PHE A 161 -22.21 12.00 -5.88
CA PHE A 161 -22.38 13.40 -5.47
C PHE A 161 -21.34 14.35 -6.07
N ALA A 162 -20.17 13.83 -6.49
CA ALA A 162 -19.08 14.59 -7.10
C ALA A 162 -18.67 15.85 -6.30
N ILE A 163 -18.63 15.77 -4.97
CA ILE A 163 -18.37 16.92 -4.09
C ILE A 163 -16.85 17.12 -3.95
N PRO A 164 -16.28 18.26 -4.40
CA PRO A 164 -14.83 18.49 -4.32
C PRO A 164 -14.30 18.45 -2.89
N ALA A 165 -15.03 19.07 -1.94
CA ALA A 165 -14.66 19.06 -0.52
C ALA A 165 -14.61 17.65 0.08
N LEU A 166 -15.56 16.77 -0.30
CA LEU A 166 -15.58 15.38 0.14
C LEU A 166 -14.36 14.60 -0.37
N SER A 167 -13.93 14.87 -1.60
CA SER A 167 -12.74 14.24 -2.19
C SER A 167 -11.45 14.56 -1.41
N ILE A 168 -11.32 15.81 -0.94
CA ILE A 168 -10.21 16.25 -0.08
C ILE A 168 -10.27 15.53 1.27
N VAL A 169 -11.44 15.51 1.92
CA VAL A 169 -11.62 14.83 3.21
C VAL A 169 -11.29 13.33 3.10
N ILE A 170 -11.80 12.65 2.07
CA ILE A 170 -11.50 11.23 1.81
C ILE A 170 -9.99 11.02 1.69
N SER A 171 -9.30 11.89 0.96
CA SER A 171 -7.86 11.76 0.74
C SER A 171 -7.06 11.97 2.04
N VAL A 172 -7.41 12.97 2.85
CA VAL A 172 -6.77 13.21 4.16
C VAL A 172 -6.99 12.03 5.11
N VAL A 173 -8.23 11.55 5.21
CA VAL A 173 -8.59 10.42 6.08
C VAL A 173 -7.92 9.13 5.59
N ALA A 174 -7.83 8.91 4.28
CA ALA A 174 -7.11 7.79 3.68
C ALA A 174 -5.63 7.81 4.07
N ILE A 175 -4.94 8.96 3.92
CA ILE A 175 -3.54 9.08 4.35
C ILE A 175 -3.39 8.71 5.83
N ALA A 176 -4.26 9.21 6.70
CA ALA A 176 -4.21 8.91 8.13
C ALA A 176 -4.42 7.41 8.43
N ILE A 177 -5.42 6.80 7.81
CA ILE A 177 -5.75 5.38 8.02
C ILE A 177 -4.65 4.46 7.50
N PHE A 178 -4.18 4.68 6.27
CA PHE A 178 -3.13 3.83 5.69
C PHE A 178 -1.77 4.07 6.34
N SER A 179 -1.51 5.27 6.86
CA SER A 179 -0.36 5.52 7.74
C SER A 179 -0.43 4.68 9.03
N ALA A 180 -1.61 4.61 9.64
CA ALA A 180 -1.81 3.76 10.82
C ALA A 180 -1.73 2.27 10.48
N TYR A 181 -2.14 1.84 9.28
CA TYR A 181 -1.90 0.49 8.79
C TYR A 181 -0.41 0.16 8.64
N ILE A 182 0.42 1.06 8.10
CA ILE A 182 1.88 0.84 8.05
C ILE A 182 2.43 0.53 9.45
N LEU A 183 2.03 1.31 10.46
CA LEU A 183 2.45 1.09 11.83
C LEU A 183 2.01 -0.28 12.35
N TYR A 184 0.75 -0.65 12.09
CA TYR A 184 0.16 -1.92 12.48
C TYR A 184 0.83 -3.11 11.77
N ASP A 185 0.95 -3.08 10.45
CA ASP A 185 1.44 -4.18 9.63
C ASP A 185 2.94 -4.42 9.83
N VAL A 186 3.75 -3.36 9.91
CA VAL A 186 5.18 -3.52 10.25
C VAL A 186 5.32 -4.13 11.64
N GLN A 187 4.50 -3.73 12.59
CA GLN A 187 4.53 -4.32 13.92
C GLN A 187 4.07 -5.79 13.92
N GLN A 188 3.08 -6.18 13.13
CA GLN A 188 2.68 -7.57 12.98
C GLN A 188 3.85 -8.43 12.49
N ILE A 189 4.67 -7.93 11.58
CA ILE A 189 5.88 -8.63 11.12
C ILE A 189 6.92 -8.74 12.25
N VAL A 190 7.22 -7.63 12.93
CA VAL A 190 8.24 -7.56 13.98
C VAL A 190 7.87 -8.45 15.18
N ASN A 191 6.60 -8.47 15.57
CA ASN A 191 6.11 -9.27 16.69
C ASN A 191 5.83 -10.73 16.30
N GLY A 192 5.94 -11.08 15.01
CA GLY A 192 5.70 -12.43 14.50
C GLY A 192 4.22 -12.81 14.35
N GLY A 193 3.31 -11.84 14.33
CA GLY A 193 1.92 -12.04 13.96
C GLY A 193 1.75 -12.30 12.46
N GLU A 194 2.62 -11.73 11.62
CA GLU A 194 2.74 -12.08 10.20
C GLU A 194 4.05 -12.82 9.94
N THR A 195 3.95 -14.01 9.35
CA THR A 195 5.10 -14.90 9.13
C THR A 195 5.43 -15.06 7.64
N ASN A 196 4.57 -14.58 6.76
CA ASN A 196 4.78 -14.68 5.32
C ASN A 196 5.12 -13.31 4.72
N TYR A 197 6.31 -13.19 4.15
CA TYR A 197 6.78 -11.93 3.55
C TYR A 197 5.99 -11.51 2.31
N VAL A 198 5.35 -12.44 1.58
CA VAL A 198 4.50 -12.12 0.41
C VAL A 198 3.22 -11.44 0.87
N SER A 199 2.53 -12.01 1.87
CA SER A 199 1.32 -11.42 2.46
C SER A 199 1.64 -10.08 3.14
N ALA A 200 2.74 -10.01 3.87
CA ALA A 200 3.23 -8.76 4.47
C ALA A 200 3.52 -7.69 3.40
N THR A 201 4.14 -8.07 2.29
CA THR A 201 4.43 -7.13 1.20
C THR A 201 3.16 -6.64 0.54
N LEU A 202 2.18 -7.53 0.31
CA LEU A 202 0.89 -7.15 -0.27
C LEU A 202 0.19 -6.07 0.57
N ARG A 203 0.16 -6.23 1.89
CA ARG A 203 -0.46 -5.24 2.79
C ARG A 203 0.26 -3.90 2.77
N LEU A 204 1.58 -3.91 3.00
CA LEU A 204 2.39 -2.68 2.98
C LEU A 204 2.36 -1.98 1.61
N TYR A 205 2.30 -2.75 0.51
CA TYR A 205 2.13 -2.21 -0.83
C TYR A 205 0.81 -1.45 -0.96
N LEU A 206 -0.30 -2.04 -0.51
CA LEU A 206 -1.61 -1.40 -0.55
C LEU A 206 -1.61 -0.12 0.28
N ASP A 207 -0.98 -0.11 1.45
CA ASP A 207 -0.89 1.09 2.27
C ASP A 207 -0.13 2.21 1.55
N VAL A 208 1.07 1.90 1.04
CA VAL A 208 1.91 2.83 0.30
C VAL A 208 1.20 3.36 -0.95
N TYR A 209 0.53 2.47 -1.71
CA TYR A 209 -0.24 2.83 -2.89
C TYR A 209 -1.38 3.80 -2.55
N ASN A 210 -2.14 3.53 -1.48
CA ASN A 210 -3.25 4.38 -1.09
C ASN A 210 -2.79 5.73 -0.51
N ILE A 211 -1.69 5.78 0.24
CA ILE A 211 -1.09 7.04 0.68
C ILE A 211 -0.63 7.84 -0.54
N PHE A 212 0.08 7.22 -1.49
CA PHE A 212 0.55 7.89 -2.70
C PHE A 212 -0.59 8.48 -3.51
N THR A 213 -1.61 7.69 -3.83
CA THR A 213 -2.76 8.16 -4.64
C THR A 213 -3.54 9.27 -3.93
N SER A 214 -3.73 9.15 -2.61
CA SER A 214 -4.43 10.17 -1.80
C SER A 214 -3.62 11.46 -1.68
N LEU A 215 -2.31 11.36 -1.47
CA LEU A 215 -1.44 12.51 -1.35
C LEU A 215 -1.25 13.21 -2.69
N LEU A 216 -1.13 12.46 -3.79
CA LEU A 216 -1.13 13.00 -5.15
C LEU A 216 -2.44 13.72 -5.49
N SER A 217 -3.57 13.13 -5.10
CA SER A 217 -4.90 13.75 -5.23
C SER A 217 -4.94 15.10 -4.51
N LEU A 218 -4.52 15.16 -3.23
CA LEU A 218 -4.47 16.41 -2.45
C LEU A 218 -3.55 17.46 -3.07
N LEU A 219 -2.35 17.07 -3.49
CA LEU A 219 -1.40 17.97 -4.14
C LEU A 219 -1.95 18.49 -5.47
N GLY A 220 -2.67 17.67 -6.24
CA GLY A 220 -3.37 18.09 -7.44
C GLY A 220 -4.47 19.12 -7.18
N PHE A 221 -5.20 19.01 -6.05
CA PHE A 221 -6.20 19.99 -5.66
C PHE A 221 -5.60 21.29 -5.13
N ALA A 222 -4.56 21.22 -4.29
CA ALA A 222 -4.02 22.36 -3.56
C ALA A 222 -2.92 23.12 -4.31
N GLY A 223 -2.16 22.43 -5.18
CA GLY A 223 -0.94 22.96 -5.81
C GLY A 223 -0.88 22.80 -7.32
N GLY A 224 -1.97 22.38 -7.98
CA GLY A 224 -2.04 22.29 -9.44
C GLY A 224 -2.09 23.67 -10.10
N SER A 225 -1.02 24.04 -10.80
CA SER A 225 -0.98 25.27 -11.62
C SER A 225 -1.53 24.99 -13.01
N ARG A 226 -2.42 25.87 -13.49
CA ARG A 226 -3.01 25.85 -14.83
C ARG A 226 -2.53 27.09 -15.58
N ASP A 227 -1.29 27.04 -16.05
CA ASP A 227 -0.75 28.03 -16.97
C ASP A 227 -0.78 27.47 -18.40
#